data_AF-A0A5S6QNW5-F1
#
_entry.id   AF-A0A5S6QNW5-F1
#
_cell.length_a   1.000
_cell.length_b   1.000
_cell.length_c   1.000
_cell.angle_alpha   90.00
_cell.angle_beta   90.00
_cell.angle_gamma   90.00
#
_symmetry.space_group_name_H-M   'P 1'
#
loop_
_entity.id
_entity.type
_entity.pdbx_description
1 polymer ?
#
loop_
_entity_poly.entity_id
_entity_poly.type
_entity_poly.pdbx_seq_one_letter_code
_entity_poly.pdbx_strand_id
1 'polypeptide(L)'
;MEMVDASNNVMQLAGYFKCQMSLNNRHGKGRCFVTTKGKLNLLGLDWIDQLQLWNMSSCGAALHGILGSQHKAEHLTMDIQNLYPKVCNAELGHCTKFKASLSLRPDAQPVFKRKRPVPYAALSLVEQELDRLEQLGIISKIDYSNWAAPIVAVKKANGTVRLCADFSTGLNEALEHHQYPLPLPEDIFATLNGGQYFSKIDLADAYLQVEVDEKSKELLTINTHRGLYRYNRLPFVVKSAPAIFQ
;
A
#
# COMPACT_ATOMS: atom_id res chain seq x y z
N MET A 1 3.87 -27.92 38.19
CA MET A 1 4.26 -27.13 39.37
C MET A 1 3.14 -26.13 39.56
N GLU A 2 2.25 -26.38 40.53
CA GLU A 2 1.16 -25.45 40.84
C GLU A 2 1.74 -24.28 41.64
N MET A 3 1.44 -23.05 41.23
CA MET A 3 1.83 -21.85 41.95
C MET A 3 0.73 -21.54 42.96
N VAL A 4 1.11 -21.41 44.23
CA VAL A 4 0.20 -21.02 45.32
C VAL A 4 0.61 -19.67 45.90
N ASP A 5 -0.36 -18.88 46.35
CA ASP A 5 -0.07 -17.64 47.08
C ASP A 5 0.32 -17.93 48.54
N ALA A 6 0.67 -16.88 49.29
CA ALA A 6 1.05 -17.00 50.71
C ALA A 6 -0.09 -17.50 51.61
N SER A 7 -1.32 -17.56 51.10
CA SER A 7 -2.51 -18.11 51.76
C SER A 7 -2.88 -19.51 51.24
N ASN A 8 -1.99 -20.18 50.49
CA ASN A 8 -2.19 -21.48 49.85
C ASN A 8 -3.29 -21.55 48.79
N ASN A 9 -3.74 -20.41 48.23
CA ASN A 9 -4.67 -20.44 47.11
C ASN A 9 -3.94 -20.75 45.81
N VAL A 10 -4.47 -21.66 45.01
CA VAL A 10 -3.94 -21.98 43.68
C VAL A 10 -4.11 -20.79 42.74
N MET A 11 -3.01 -20.33 42.17
CA MET A 11 -2.98 -19.27 41.18
C MET A 11 -3.01 -19.86 39.76
N GLN A 12 -4.10 -19.58 39.04
CA GLN A 12 -4.23 -19.96 37.64
C GLN A 12 -3.36 -19.05 36.75
N LEU A 13 -2.42 -19.67 36.05
CA LEU A 13 -1.55 -19.01 35.08
C LEU A 13 -2.14 -19.12 33.67
N ALA A 14 -2.22 -17.99 32.96
CA ALA A 14 -2.55 -17.96 31.54
C ALA A 14 -1.33 -18.31 30.67
N GLY A 15 -0.11 -18.07 31.18
CA GLY A 15 1.14 -18.36 30.48
C GLY A 15 2.32 -17.59 31.06
N TYR A 16 3.42 -17.53 30.32
CA TYR A 16 4.57 -16.68 30.66
C TYR A 16 5.17 -16.06 29.40
N PHE A 17 5.85 -14.93 29.56
CA PHE A 17 6.68 -14.34 28.50
C PHE A 17 8.06 -13.98 29.04
N LYS A 18 9.05 -13.97 28.16
CA LYS A 18 10.40 -13.47 28.50
C LYS A 18 10.41 -11.96 28.33
N CYS A 19 10.88 -11.24 29.34
CA CYS A 19 10.98 -9.79 29.29
C CYS A 19 12.30 -9.30 29.87
N GLN A 20 12.59 -8.03 29.58
CA GLN A 20 13.63 -7.26 30.24
C GLN A 20 12.95 -6.20 31.09
N MET A 21 13.38 -6.05 32.34
CA MET A 21 12.84 -5.04 33.25
C MET A 21 13.97 -4.20 33.81
N SER A 22 13.71 -2.90 33.97
CA SER A 22 14.59 -1.99 34.69
C SER A 22 13.91 -1.38 35.90
N LEU A 23 14.61 -1.37 37.04
CA LEU A 23 14.17 -0.70 38.26
C LEU A 23 15.38 -0.06 38.93
N ASN A 24 15.33 1.25 39.24
CA ASN A 24 16.40 1.97 39.93
C ASN A 24 17.79 1.76 39.30
N ASN A 25 17.90 1.91 37.98
CA ASN A 25 19.13 1.67 37.17
C ASN A 25 19.68 0.23 37.22
N ARG A 26 18.88 -0.74 37.68
CA ARG A 26 19.20 -2.16 37.62
C ARG A 26 18.40 -2.81 36.52
N HIS A 27 19.02 -3.76 35.84
CA HIS A 27 18.44 -4.44 34.68
C HIS A 27 18.43 -5.94 34.93
N GLY A 28 17.31 -6.58 34.60
CA GLY A 28 17.16 -8.03 34.68
C GLY A 28 16.49 -8.59 33.44
N LYS A 29 16.75 -9.87 33.15
CA LYS A 29 16.06 -10.65 32.12
C LYS A 29 15.53 -11.93 32.74
N GLY A 30 14.28 -12.25 32.46
CA GLY A 30 13.63 -13.40 33.10
C GLY A 30 12.24 -13.65 32.54
N ARG A 31 11.50 -14.52 33.24
CA ARG A 31 10.12 -14.88 32.87
C ARG A 31 9.15 -14.07 33.73
N CYS A 32 8.19 -13.40 33.09
CA CYS A 32 7.03 -12.83 33.77
C CYS A 32 5.86 -13.80 33.56
N PHE A 33 5.23 -14.24 34.66
CA PHE A 33 4.09 -15.14 34.61
C PHE A 33 2.80 -14.33 34.63
N VAL A 34 1.92 -14.61 33.67
CA VAL A 34 0.63 -13.93 33.50
C VAL A 34 -0.42 -14.75 34.22
N THR A 35 -1.13 -14.14 35.18
CA THR A 35 -2.26 -14.79 35.83
C THR A 35 -3.56 -14.44 35.12
N THR A 36 -4.59 -15.25 35.30
CA THR A 36 -5.95 -14.94 34.82
C THR A 36 -6.63 -13.83 35.63
N LYS A 37 -6.06 -13.43 36.78
CA LYS A 37 -6.55 -12.32 37.60
C LYS A 37 -5.97 -11.00 37.10
N GLY A 38 -6.82 -10.11 36.61
CA GLY A 38 -6.42 -8.79 36.12
C GLY A 38 -5.60 -8.01 37.16
N LYS A 39 -4.47 -7.44 36.72
CA LYS A 39 -3.49 -6.66 37.51
C LYS A 39 -2.56 -7.45 38.46
N LEU A 40 -2.61 -8.79 38.45
CA LEU A 40 -1.71 -9.61 39.26
C LEU A 40 -0.75 -10.41 38.37
N ASN A 41 0.30 -9.77 37.86
CA ASN A 41 1.37 -10.48 37.16
C ASN A 41 2.47 -10.85 38.17
N LEU A 42 3.01 -12.07 38.06
CA LEU A 42 3.96 -12.61 39.03
C LEU A 42 5.39 -12.53 38.51
N LEU A 43 6.25 -11.93 39.32
CA LEU A 43 7.70 -11.95 39.15
C LEU A 43 8.26 -13.01 40.11
N GLY A 44 9.04 -13.95 39.58
CA GLY A 44 9.67 -15.00 40.38
C GLY A 44 10.83 -14.49 41.24
N LEU A 45 11.37 -15.39 42.07
CA LEU A 45 12.55 -15.13 42.92
C LEU A 45 13.77 -14.69 42.08
N ASP A 46 13.87 -15.17 40.85
CA ASP A 46 14.89 -14.79 39.88
C ASP A 46 14.92 -13.29 39.61
N TRP A 47 13.76 -12.62 39.63
CA TRP A 47 13.66 -11.18 39.51
C TRP A 47 14.00 -10.43 40.80
N ILE A 48 13.59 -10.99 41.94
CA ILE A 48 13.88 -10.41 43.27
C ILE A 48 15.39 -10.36 43.50
N ASP A 49 16.11 -11.42 43.10
CA ASP A 49 17.58 -11.48 43.17
C ASP A 49 18.24 -10.50 42.19
N GLN A 50 17.85 -10.54 40.91
CA GLN A 50 18.46 -9.70 39.86
C GLN A 50 18.29 -8.19 40.12
N LEU A 51 17.19 -7.80 40.75
CA LEU A 51 16.91 -6.39 41.06
C LEU A 51 17.24 -6.03 42.53
N GLN A 52 17.68 -7.02 43.32
CA GLN A 52 17.90 -7.00 44.77
C GLN A 52 16.75 -6.33 45.54
N LEU A 53 15.52 -6.78 45.26
CA LEU A 53 14.32 -6.25 45.92
C LEU A 53 14.25 -6.64 47.42
N TRP A 54 15.02 -7.64 47.86
CA TRP A 54 15.12 -8.06 49.27
C TRP A 54 15.47 -6.92 50.22
N ASN A 55 16.26 -5.94 49.74
CA ASN A 55 16.77 -4.84 50.56
C ASN A 55 15.94 -3.56 50.46
N MET A 56 14.77 -3.61 49.80
CA MET A 56 13.94 -2.42 49.61
C MET A 56 13.03 -2.19 50.82
N SER A 57 13.42 -1.25 51.67
CA SER A 57 12.57 -0.70 52.73
C SER A 57 11.50 0.17 52.07
N SER A 58 10.28 -0.38 51.90
CA SER A 58 9.04 0.33 51.54
C SER A 58 9.23 1.52 50.57
N CYS A 59 9.40 1.25 49.28
CA CYS A 59 9.41 2.33 48.28
C CYS A 59 8.12 2.30 47.45
N GLY A 60 7.49 3.46 47.30
CA GLY A 60 6.52 3.77 46.25
C GLY A 60 7.19 3.74 44.88
N ALA A 61 7.62 2.56 44.44
CA ALA A 61 8.27 2.34 43.17
C ALA A 61 7.21 2.20 42.07
N ALA A 62 7.02 3.26 41.29
CA ALA A 62 6.25 3.19 40.06
C ALA A 62 7.05 2.45 38.98
N LEU A 63 6.42 1.46 38.35
CA LEU A 63 6.96 0.72 37.22
C LEU A 63 7.11 1.68 36.02
N HIS A 64 8.35 2.06 35.67
CA HIS A 64 8.61 3.14 34.70
C HIS A 64 8.61 2.71 33.22
N GLY A 65 8.25 1.46 32.91
CA GLY A 65 8.00 1.07 31.53
C GLY A 65 8.25 -0.41 31.25
N ILE A 66 7.40 -0.98 30.39
CA ILE A 66 7.62 -2.28 29.76
C ILE A 66 8.33 -2.00 28.44
N LEU A 67 9.63 -2.28 28.37
CA LEU A 67 10.34 -2.39 27.10
C LEU A 67 9.98 -3.74 26.48
N GLY A 68 8.78 -3.82 25.91
CA GLY A 68 8.52 -4.84 24.89
C GLY A 68 9.48 -4.59 23.75
N SER A 69 10.09 -5.63 23.20
CA SER A 69 10.82 -5.48 21.94
C SER A 69 9.80 -5.07 20.88
N GLN A 70 9.60 -3.77 20.72
CA GLN A 70 9.13 -3.23 19.46
C GLN A 70 10.24 -3.59 18.48
N HIS A 71 10.10 -4.73 17.81
CA HIS A 71 10.64 -4.81 16.45
C HIS A 71 9.95 -3.66 15.73
N LYS A 72 10.61 -2.50 15.71
CA LYS A 72 10.08 -1.29 15.08
C LYS A 72 9.74 -1.69 13.65
N ALA A 73 8.54 -1.36 13.19
CA ALA A 73 8.07 -1.68 11.84
C ALA A 73 9.11 -1.32 10.76
N GLU A 74 9.91 -0.29 11.01
CA GLU A 74 11.06 0.14 10.20
C GLU A 74 12.08 -0.97 9.93
N HIS A 75 12.42 -1.82 10.91
CA HIS A 75 13.32 -2.95 10.70
C HIS A 75 12.70 -4.00 9.78
N LEU A 76 11.40 -4.31 9.93
CA LEU A 76 10.71 -5.25 9.03
C LEU A 76 10.65 -4.70 7.60
N THR A 77 10.40 -3.41 7.41
CA THR A 77 10.40 -2.80 6.07
C THR A 77 11.77 -2.94 5.42
N MET A 78 12.84 -2.67 6.16
CA MET A 78 14.21 -2.78 5.66
C MET A 78 14.56 -4.24 5.33
N ASP A 79 14.15 -5.19 6.18
CA ASP A 79 14.34 -6.62 5.95
C ASP A 79 13.59 -7.08 4.68
N ILE A 80 12.33 -6.65 4.49
CA ILE A 80 11.53 -6.95 3.30
C ILE A 80 12.18 -6.37 2.03
N GLN A 81 12.66 -5.12 2.09
CA GLN A 81 13.36 -4.48 0.97
C GLN A 81 14.65 -5.23 0.61
N ASN A 82 15.38 -5.73 1.61
CA ASN A 82 16.60 -6.51 1.42
C ASN A 82 16.31 -7.92 0.87
N LEU A 83 15.21 -8.55 1.29
CA LEU A 83 14.79 -9.87 0.80
C LEU A 83 14.23 -9.81 -0.61
N TYR A 84 13.53 -8.72 -0.96
CA TYR A 84 12.84 -8.58 -2.24
C TYR A 84 13.22 -7.29 -2.98
N PRO A 85 14.52 -7.05 -3.27
CA PRO A 85 14.98 -5.81 -3.88
C PRO A 85 14.37 -5.56 -5.27
N LYS A 86 14.03 -6.63 -5.99
CA LYS A 86 13.45 -6.55 -7.33
C LYS A 86 12.03 -5.95 -7.36
N VAL A 87 11.22 -6.17 -6.32
CA VAL A 87 9.82 -5.67 -6.29
C VAL A 87 9.68 -4.41 -5.45
N CYS A 88 10.71 -4.07 -4.65
CA CYS A 88 10.77 -2.87 -3.83
C CYS A 88 11.61 -1.74 -4.45
N ASN A 89 12.10 -1.91 -5.69
CA ASN A 89 12.80 -0.84 -6.39
C ASN A 89 11.83 0.26 -6.86
N ALA A 90 12.36 1.41 -7.24
CA ALA A 90 11.57 2.55 -7.71
C ALA A 90 11.20 2.46 -9.20
N GLU A 91 11.48 1.34 -9.86
CA GLU A 91 11.21 1.18 -11.29
C GLU A 91 9.74 0.86 -11.53
N LEU A 92 9.25 1.18 -12.73
CA LEU A 92 7.89 0.81 -13.11
C LEU A 92 7.78 -0.71 -13.24
N GLY A 93 6.91 -1.31 -12.44
CA GLY A 93 6.60 -2.74 -12.54
C GLY A 93 6.01 -3.13 -13.90
N HIS A 94 6.09 -4.42 -14.23
CA HIS A 94 5.48 -4.97 -15.44
C HIS A 94 4.71 -6.24 -15.11
N CYS A 95 3.39 -6.22 -15.32
CA CYS A 95 2.53 -7.38 -15.16
C CYS A 95 2.80 -8.38 -16.29
N THR A 96 3.24 -9.59 -15.93
CA THR A 96 3.53 -10.68 -16.87
C THR A 96 2.38 -11.67 -17.03
N LYS A 97 1.28 -11.47 -16.31
CA LYS A 97 0.18 -12.44 -16.21
C LYS A 97 -0.91 -12.24 -17.24
N PHE A 98 -1.19 -10.99 -17.61
CA PHE A 98 -2.23 -10.66 -18.58
C PHE A 98 -1.97 -9.29 -19.22
N LYS A 99 -2.70 -9.04 -20.30
CA LYS A 99 -2.81 -7.73 -20.93
C LYS A 99 -4.24 -7.21 -20.79
N ALA A 100 -4.40 -5.91 -20.62
CA ALA A 100 -5.70 -5.24 -20.58
C ALA A 100 -6.33 -5.20 -21.96
N SER A 101 -7.60 -5.60 -22.03
CA SER A 101 -8.43 -5.55 -23.22
C SER A 101 -9.67 -4.69 -23.00
N LEU A 102 -10.04 -3.92 -24.01
CA LEU A 102 -11.16 -2.99 -23.99
C LEU A 102 -12.14 -3.35 -25.10
N SER A 103 -13.39 -3.62 -24.71
CA SER A 103 -14.49 -3.87 -25.65
C SER A 103 -15.29 -2.59 -25.87
N LEU A 104 -15.57 -2.28 -27.13
CA LEU A 104 -16.50 -1.22 -27.53
C LEU A 104 -17.91 -1.78 -27.60
N ARG A 105 -18.91 -0.93 -27.33
CA ARG A 105 -20.32 -1.25 -27.61
C ARG A 105 -20.52 -1.48 -29.12
N PRO A 106 -21.51 -2.30 -29.53
CA PRO A 106 -21.72 -2.63 -30.95
C PRO A 106 -21.81 -1.43 -31.89
N ASP A 107 -22.42 -0.33 -31.46
CA ASP A 107 -22.65 0.87 -32.28
C ASP A 107 -21.66 2.03 -31.98
N ALA A 108 -20.59 1.74 -31.23
CA ALA A 108 -19.62 2.76 -30.84
C ALA A 108 -18.93 3.38 -32.05
N GLN A 109 -19.04 4.71 -32.17
CA GLN A 109 -18.35 5.47 -33.22
C GLN A 109 -17.08 6.13 -32.66
N PRO A 110 -16.00 6.20 -33.43
CA PRO A 110 -14.79 6.89 -33.01
C PRO A 110 -15.02 8.35 -32.65
N VAL A 111 -14.44 8.78 -31.53
CA VAL A 111 -14.49 10.16 -31.07
C VAL A 111 -13.08 10.73 -31.03
N PHE A 112 -12.83 11.70 -31.90
CA PHE A 112 -11.58 12.46 -31.91
C PHE A 112 -11.80 13.86 -31.33
N LYS A 113 -11.22 14.11 -30.16
CA LYS A 113 -11.21 15.43 -29.52
C LYS A 113 -9.87 16.12 -29.73
N ARG A 114 -9.94 17.43 -30.00
CA ARG A 114 -8.76 18.30 -30.15
C ARG A 114 -8.08 18.50 -28.80
N LYS A 115 -6.76 18.75 -28.83
CA LYS A 115 -5.99 19.15 -27.64
C LYS A 115 -6.61 20.35 -26.93
N ARG A 116 -6.47 20.38 -25.61
CA ARG A 116 -6.75 21.58 -24.81
C ARG A 116 -5.50 22.47 -24.74
N PRO A 117 -5.65 23.80 -24.65
CA PRO A 117 -4.53 24.68 -24.35
C PRO A 117 -3.86 24.29 -23.04
N VAL A 118 -2.53 24.29 -23.02
CA VAL A 118 -1.75 24.11 -21.79
C VAL A 118 -1.32 25.51 -21.32
N PRO A 119 -1.62 25.90 -20.08
CA PRO A 119 -1.14 27.17 -19.54
C PRO A 119 0.38 27.27 -19.60
N TYR A 120 0.91 28.43 -19.98
CA TYR A 120 2.36 28.63 -20.14
C TYR A 120 3.16 28.26 -18.88
N ALA A 121 2.63 28.59 -17.70
CA ALA A 121 3.25 28.25 -16.42
C ALA A 121 3.37 26.74 -16.13
N ALA A 122 2.58 25.89 -16.81
CA ALA A 122 2.60 24.44 -16.66
C ALA A 122 3.29 23.74 -17.84
N LEU A 123 3.66 24.46 -18.91
CA LEU A 123 4.12 23.86 -20.16
C LEU A 123 5.36 22.99 -19.96
N SER A 124 6.39 23.51 -19.27
CA SER A 124 7.62 22.77 -18.98
C SER A 124 7.37 21.50 -18.17
N LEU A 125 6.48 21.55 -17.17
CA LEU A 125 6.12 20.39 -16.35
C LEU A 125 5.34 19.34 -17.15
N VAL A 126 4.47 19.77 -18.07
CA VAL A 126 3.75 18.86 -18.97
C VAL A 126 4.71 18.22 -19.97
N GLU A 127 5.64 18.98 -20.53
CA GLU A 127 6.65 18.45 -21.46
C GLU A 127 7.54 17.39 -20.79
N GLN A 128 8.06 17.69 -19.60
CA GLN A 128 8.84 16.75 -18.80
C GLN A 128 8.08 15.46 -18.50
N GLU A 129 6.79 15.56 -18.15
CA GLU A 129 5.99 14.37 -17.88
C GLU A 129 5.69 13.58 -19.16
N LEU A 130 5.48 14.23 -20.31
CA LEU A 130 5.36 13.52 -21.59
C LEU A 130 6.65 12.77 -21.94
N ASP A 131 7.81 13.40 -21.76
CA ASP A 131 9.10 12.75 -22.01
C ASP A 131 9.32 11.56 -21.07
N ARG A 132 8.99 11.70 -19.78
CA ARG A 132 9.09 10.60 -18.81
C ARG A 132 8.18 9.43 -19.21
N LEU A 133 6.93 9.70 -19.59
CA LEU A 133 5.98 8.66 -20.01
C LEU A 133 6.44 7.95 -21.30
N GLU A 134 7.03 8.69 -22.25
CA GLU A 134 7.58 8.14 -23.49
C GLU A 134 8.82 7.29 -23.22
N GLN A 135 9.75 7.76 -22.38
CA GLN A 135 10.97 7.03 -21.97
C GLN A 135 10.65 5.73 -21.24
N LEU A 136 9.62 5.72 -20.39
CA LEU A 136 9.15 4.52 -19.70
C LEU A 136 8.33 3.58 -20.60
N GLY A 137 8.11 3.94 -21.86
CA GLY A 137 7.30 3.17 -22.81
C GLY A 137 5.82 3.12 -22.44
N ILE A 138 5.34 3.99 -21.54
CA ILE A 138 3.92 4.07 -21.16
C ILE A 138 3.10 4.62 -22.31
N ILE A 139 3.67 5.58 -23.06
CA ILE A 139 3.07 6.13 -24.27
C ILE A 139 4.05 6.06 -25.46
N SER A 140 3.52 6.09 -26.67
CA SER A 140 4.32 6.20 -27.90
C SER A 140 3.68 7.19 -28.87
N LYS A 141 4.49 7.97 -29.59
CA LYS A 141 4.01 8.85 -30.66
C LYS A 141 3.37 8.05 -31.78
N ILE A 142 2.32 8.62 -32.35
CA ILE A 142 1.63 8.11 -33.54
C ILE A 142 1.22 9.27 -34.44
N ASP A 143 1.11 9.02 -35.74
CA ASP A 143 0.77 10.06 -36.71
C ASP A 143 -0.75 10.19 -36.95
N TYR A 144 -1.49 9.10 -36.71
CA TYR A 144 -2.91 9.01 -37.02
C TYR A 144 -3.66 8.18 -35.98
N SER A 145 -4.88 8.62 -35.64
CA SER A 145 -5.84 7.84 -34.86
C SER A 145 -7.27 8.28 -35.14
N ASN A 146 -8.19 7.32 -35.08
CA ASN A 146 -9.63 7.58 -35.12
C ASN A 146 -10.18 8.06 -33.77
N TRP A 147 -9.50 7.70 -32.68
CA TRP A 147 -9.84 8.09 -31.32
C TRP A 147 -8.83 9.10 -30.82
N ALA A 148 -9.28 10.09 -30.05
CA ALA A 148 -8.36 10.92 -29.29
C ALA A 148 -9.08 11.63 -28.15
N ALA A 149 -8.48 11.61 -26.96
CA ALA A 149 -8.92 12.41 -25.82
C ALA A 149 -7.94 13.56 -25.55
N PRO A 150 -8.39 14.75 -25.12
CA PRO A 150 -7.47 15.79 -24.69
C PRO A 150 -6.81 15.40 -23.38
N ILE A 151 -5.63 15.94 -23.12
CA ILE A 151 -4.97 15.81 -21.80
C ILE A 151 -5.47 16.87 -20.80
N VAL A 152 -5.39 16.50 -19.52
CA VAL A 152 -5.58 17.36 -18.36
C VAL A 152 -4.35 17.23 -17.47
N ALA A 153 -3.73 18.37 -17.15
CA ALA A 153 -2.61 18.45 -16.24
C ALA A 153 -3.11 18.74 -14.82
N VAL A 154 -2.85 17.83 -13.89
CA VAL A 154 -3.22 18.00 -12.47
C VAL A 154 -1.95 18.19 -11.66
N LYS A 155 -1.85 19.29 -10.91
CA LYS A 155 -0.71 19.55 -10.03
C LYS A 155 -0.78 18.65 -8.81
N LYS A 156 0.31 17.93 -8.52
CA LYS A 156 0.48 17.14 -7.29
C LYS A 156 0.98 18.04 -6.16
N ALA A 157 0.76 17.60 -4.91
CA ALA A 157 1.20 18.33 -3.72
C ALA A 157 2.73 18.54 -3.67
N ASN A 158 3.50 17.62 -4.25
CA ASN A 158 4.97 17.72 -4.36
C ASN A 158 5.45 18.67 -5.48
N GLY A 159 4.54 19.39 -6.14
CA GLY A 159 4.87 20.36 -7.19
C GLY A 159 4.98 19.78 -8.61
N THR A 160 5.00 18.45 -8.79
CA THR A 160 5.00 17.84 -10.12
C THR A 160 3.60 17.80 -10.73
N VAL A 161 3.48 17.38 -11.99
CA VAL A 161 2.21 17.26 -12.71
C VAL A 161 1.90 15.80 -12.98
N ARG A 162 0.61 15.44 -12.86
CA ARG A 162 0.06 14.19 -13.39
C ARG A 162 -0.72 14.50 -14.67
N LEU A 163 -0.35 13.85 -15.77
CA LEU A 163 -1.13 13.91 -17.01
C LEU A 163 -2.23 12.87 -16.99
N CYS A 164 -3.46 13.34 -17.19
CA CYS A 164 -4.66 12.51 -17.24
C CYS A 164 -5.28 12.66 -18.63
N ALA A 165 -5.59 11.55 -19.29
CA ALA A 165 -6.41 11.58 -20.49
C ALA A 165 -7.88 11.78 -20.11
N ASP A 166 -8.57 12.72 -20.75
CA ASP A 166 -9.98 12.94 -20.50
C ASP A 166 -10.87 12.02 -21.35
N PHE A 167 -10.80 10.72 -21.07
CA PHE A 167 -11.61 9.70 -21.76
C PHE A 167 -13.11 9.81 -21.47
N SER A 168 -13.52 10.66 -20.52
CA SER A 168 -14.93 10.98 -20.30
C SER A 168 -15.58 11.65 -21.51
N THR A 169 -14.78 12.30 -22.36
CA THR A 169 -15.28 13.07 -23.52
C THR A 169 -15.65 12.23 -24.74
N GLY A 170 -15.65 10.90 -24.64
CA GLY A 170 -16.14 10.00 -25.69
C GLY A 170 -15.85 8.53 -25.42
N LEU A 171 -14.59 8.16 -25.19
CA LEU A 171 -14.20 6.74 -25.09
C LEU A 171 -14.94 6.01 -23.96
N ASN A 172 -15.06 6.63 -22.78
CA ASN A 172 -15.74 6.00 -21.66
C ASN A 172 -17.23 5.74 -21.94
N GLU A 173 -17.90 6.55 -22.77
CA GLU A 173 -19.29 6.29 -23.15
C GLU A 173 -19.39 5.15 -24.17
N ALA A 174 -18.41 5.06 -25.07
CA ALA A 174 -18.33 4.06 -26.14
C ALA A 174 -17.96 2.65 -25.67
N LEU A 175 -17.23 2.54 -24.56
CA LEU A 175 -16.78 1.26 -24.00
C LEU A 175 -17.96 0.44 -23.43
N GLU A 176 -17.85 -0.89 -23.45
CA GLU A 176 -18.73 -1.77 -22.68
C GLU A 176 -18.51 -1.59 -21.19
N HIS A 177 -19.54 -1.87 -20.38
CA HIS A 177 -19.41 -1.80 -18.94
C HIS A 177 -18.87 -3.12 -18.40
N HIS A 178 -17.62 -3.12 -17.95
CA HIS A 178 -17.06 -4.24 -17.21
C HIS A 178 -17.46 -4.09 -15.74
N GLN A 179 -18.36 -4.93 -15.27
CA GLN A 179 -18.65 -5.08 -13.85
C GLN A 179 -17.90 -6.31 -13.34
N TYR A 180 -16.93 -6.07 -12.46
CA TYR A 180 -16.33 -7.13 -11.66
C TYR A 180 -16.85 -7.00 -10.22
N PRO A 181 -17.28 -8.10 -9.57
CA PRO A 181 -17.79 -8.04 -8.20
C PRO A 181 -16.67 -7.63 -7.25
N LEU A 182 -16.79 -6.47 -6.62
CA LEU A 182 -15.91 -6.09 -5.53
C LEU A 182 -16.48 -6.65 -4.21
N PRO A 183 -15.64 -7.25 -3.35
CA PRO A 183 -16.10 -7.73 -2.04
C PRO A 183 -16.62 -6.56 -1.20
N LEU A 184 -17.65 -6.81 -0.39
CA LEU A 184 -18.14 -5.78 0.53
C LEU A 184 -17.10 -5.56 1.64
N PRO A 185 -17.00 -4.34 2.21
CA PRO A 185 -16.13 -4.10 3.35
C PRO A 185 -16.37 -5.10 4.50
N GLU A 186 -17.63 -5.47 4.74
CA GLU A 186 -18.02 -6.45 5.76
C GLU A 186 -17.41 -7.83 5.51
N ASP A 187 -17.40 -8.30 4.25
CA ASP A 187 -16.79 -9.58 3.86
C ASP A 187 -15.27 -9.57 4.10
N ILE A 188 -14.63 -8.44 3.77
CA ILE A 188 -13.19 -8.25 4.02
C ILE A 188 -12.92 -8.31 5.53
N PHE A 189 -13.68 -7.58 6.35
CA PHE A 189 -13.50 -7.57 7.81
C PHE A 189 -13.80 -8.92 8.45
N ALA A 190 -14.80 -9.65 7.97
CA ALA A 190 -15.10 -11.00 8.43
C ALA A 190 -13.92 -11.95 8.15
N THR A 191 -13.30 -11.84 6.97
CA THR A 191 -12.13 -12.64 6.58
C THR A 191 -10.89 -12.31 7.42
N LEU A 192 -10.76 -11.07 7.88
CA LEU A 192 -9.64 -10.62 8.71
C LEU A 192 -9.82 -10.91 10.20
N ASN A 193 -11.00 -11.37 10.63
CA ASN A 193 -11.32 -11.59 12.04
C ASN A 193 -10.39 -12.66 12.68
N GLY A 194 -9.94 -12.40 13.90
CA GLY A 194 -8.99 -13.26 14.62
C GLY A 194 -7.52 -13.08 14.18
N GLY A 195 -7.25 -12.27 13.15
CA GLY A 195 -5.89 -11.88 12.78
C GLY A 195 -5.23 -11.04 13.88
N GLN A 196 -4.00 -11.41 14.25
CA GLN A 196 -3.20 -10.67 15.26
C GLN A 196 -2.23 -9.66 14.63
N TYR A 197 -1.87 -9.88 13.37
CA TYR A 197 -0.92 -9.06 12.62
C TYR A 197 -1.43 -8.86 11.20
N PHE A 198 -1.33 -7.63 10.69
CA PHE A 198 -1.76 -7.27 9.35
C PHE A 198 -0.63 -6.56 8.62
N SER A 199 -0.49 -6.82 7.32
CA SER A 199 0.38 -6.07 6.43
C SER A 199 -0.45 -5.50 5.29
N LYS A 200 -0.04 -4.32 4.81
CA LYS A 200 -0.63 -3.68 3.63
C LYS A 200 0.47 -3.50 2.59
N ILE A 201 0.20 -3.96 1.38
CA ILE A 201 1.07 -3.77 0.22
C ILE A 201 0.34 -2.82 -0.73
N ASP A 202 1.02 -1.75 -1.12
CA ASP A 202 0.53 -0.78 -2.10
C ASP A 202 1.40 -0.87 -3.36
N LEU A 203 0.75 -1.03 -4.52
CA LEU A 203 1.46 -1.14 -5.80
C LEU A 203 1.62 0.25 -6.41
N ALA A 204 2.87 0.72 -6.50
CA ALA A 204 3.18 2.00 -7.13
C ALA A 204 2.75 2.01 -8.61
N ASP A 205 1.98 3.03 -9.00
CA ASP A 205 1.45 3.19 -10.37
C ASP A 205 0.81 1.91 -10.94
N ALA A 206 0.09 1.16 -10.10
CA ALA A 206 -0.39 -0.21 -10.35
C ALA A 206 -0.96 -0.44 -11.78
N TYR A 207 -1.88 0.42 -12.24
CA TYR A 207 -2.48 0.30 -13.57
C TYR A 207 -1.45 0.39 -14.70
N LEU A 208 -0.43 1.25 -14.56
CA LEU A 208 0.62 1.43 -15.56
C LEU A 208 1.57 0.23 -15.65
N GLN A 209 1.48 -0.72 -14.72
CA GLN A 209 2.21 -1.99 -14.81
C GLN A 209 1.56 -2.96 -15.82
N VAL A 210 0.27 -2.78 -16.12
CA VAL A 210 -0.49 -3.66 -17.03
C VAL A 210 -0.35 -3.16 -18.46
N GLU A 211 0.18 -4.02 -19.35
CA GLU A 211 0.23 -3.73 -20.78
C GLU A 211 -1.16 -3.85 -21.41
N VAL A 212 -1.46 -2.97 -22.35
CA VAL A 212 -2.70 -3.03 -23.14
C VAL A 212 -2.45 -3.89 -24.39
N ASP A 213 -3.43 -4.67 -24.85
CA ASP A 213 -3.31 -5.38 -26.13
C ASP A 213 -3.28 -4.41 -27.35
N GLU A 214 -2.72 -4.84 -28.48
CA GLU A 214 -2.54 -3.94 -29.65
C GLU A 214 -3.85 -3.32 -30.17
N LYS A 215 -4.98 -4.06 -30.15
CA LYS A 215 -6.27 -3.54 -30.63
C LYS A 215 -6.79 -2.45 -29.70
N SER A 216 -6.70 -2.69 -28.40
CA SER A 216 -7.15 -1.78 -27.35
C SER A 216 -6.27 -0.54 -27.26
N LYS A 217 -4.97 -0.62 -27.62
CA LYS A 217 -4.08 0.54 -27.69
C LYS A 217 -4.63 1.61 -28.64
N GLU A 218 -5.21 1.24 -29.78
CA GLU A 218 -5.75 2.20 -30.76
C GLU A 218 -6.82 3.13 -30.16
N LEU A 219 -7.58 2.63 -29.19
CA LEU A 219 -8.62 3.40 -28.49
C LEU A 219 -8.03 4.42 -27.52
N LEU A 220 -6.85 4.15 -26.97
CA LEU A 220 -6.23 4.90 -25.88
C LEU A 220 -5.25 5.96 -26.39
N THR A 221 -5.75 6.81 -27.27
CA THR A 221 -4.97 7.92 -27.83
C THR A 221 -5.24 9.22 -27.08
N ILE A 222 -4.18 9.98 -26.80
CA ILE A 222 -4.23 11.34 -26.27
C ILE A 222 -3.77 12.37 -27.29
N ASN A 223 -4.46 13.50 -27.31
CA ASN A 223 -4.15 14.66 -28.12
C ASN A 223 -3.47 15.73 -27.26
N THR A 224 -2.19 15.95 -27.53
CA THR A 224 -1.33 16.85 -26.77
C THR A 224 -0.88 18.04 -27.62
N HIS A 225 -0.23 19.02 -27.00
CA HIS A 225 0.38 20.12 -27.76
C HIS A 225 1.53 19.68 -28.67
N ARG A 226 2.15 18.52 -28.40
CA ARG A 226 3.24 17.89 -29.19
C ARG A 226 2.74 16.91 -30.26
N GLY A 227 1.43 16.72 -30.40
CA GLY A 227 0.84 15.74 -31.32
C GLY A 227 0.14 14.60 -30.58
N LEU A 228 -0.08 13.50 -31.30
CA LEU A 228 -0.81 12.34 -30.82
C LEU A 228 0.12 11.33 -30.17
N TYR A 229 -0.32 10.80 -29.04
CA TYR A 229 0.35 9.70 -28.35
C TYR A 229 -0.66 8.62 -28.02
N ARG A 230 -0.21 7.37 -28.08
CA ARG A 230 -1.00 6.19 -27.73
C ARG A 230 -0.48 5.58 -26.44
N TYR A 231 -1.36 5.21 -25.52
CA TYR A 231 -0.97 4.44 -24.34
C TYR A 231 -0.63 3.00 -24.71
N ASN A 232 0.49 2.50 -24.19
CA ASN A 232 0.87 1.08 -24.21
C ASN A 232 0.55 0.37 -22.89
N ARG A 233 0.28 1.13 -21.82
CA ARG A 233 -0.07 0.65 -20.48
C ARG A 233 -1.45 1.17 -20.09
N LEU A 234 -2.17 0.43 -19.24
CA LEU A 234 -3.55 0.73 -18.86
C LEU A 234 -3.61 2.06 -18.09
N PRO A 235 -4.23 3.12 -18.63
CA PRO A 235 -4.37 4.38 -17.92
C PRO A 235 -5.53 4.32 -16.94
N PHE A 236 -5.32 4.82 -15.71
CA PHE A 236 -6.29 4.78 -14.61
C PHE A 236 -7.62 5.56 -14.87
N VAL A 237 -7.65 6.38 -15.91
CA VAL A 237 -8.79 7.23 -16.32
C VAL A 237 -9.81 6.51 -17.20
N VAL A 238 -9.53 5.26 -17.60
CA VAL A 238 -10.46 4.42 -18.36
C VAL A 238 -11.45 3.80 -17.40
N LYS A 239 -12.75 3.90 -17.70
CA LYS A 239 -13.80 3.43 -16.78
C LYS A 239 -13.69 1.95 -16.41
N SER A 240 -13.16 1.12 -17.31
CA SER A 240 -13.03 -0.33 -17.12
C SER A 240 -11.72 -0.71 -16.43
N ALA A 241 -10.79 0.23 -16.21
CA ALA A 241 -9.48 -0.08 -15.64
C ALA A 241 -9.54 -0.76 -14.27
N PRO A 242 -10.38 -0.32 -13.29
CA PRO A 242 -10.49 -1.00 -12.00
C PRO A 242 -10.96 -2.46 -12.12
N ALA A 243 -11.96 -2.71 -12.96
CA ALA A 243 -12.51 -4.05 -13.16
C ALA A 243 -11.54 -4.99 -13.91
N ILE A 244 -10.70 -4.45 -14.79
CA ILE A 244 -9.64 -5.21 -15.47
C ILE A 244 -8.48 -5.54 -14.54
N PHE A 245 -8.21 -4.66 -13.57
CA PHE A 245 -7.08 -4.81 -12.65
C PHE A 245 -7.37 -5.80 -11.51
N GLN A 246 -8.65 -5.96 -11.14
CA GLN A 246 -9.13 -6.85 -10.10
C GLN A 246 -9.05 -8.33 -10.50
#